data_AF-Q72HL2-F1
#
_entry.id   AF-Q72HL2-F1
#
_cell.length_a   1.000
_cell.length_b   1.000
_cell.length_c   1.000
_cell.angle_alpha   90.00
_cell.angle_beta   90.00
_cell.angle_gamma   90.00
#
_symmetry.space_group_name_H-M   'P 1'
#
loop_
_entity.id
_entity.type
_entity.pdbx_description
1 polymer ?
#
loop_
_entity_poly.entity_id
_entity_poly.type
_entity_poly.pdbx_seq_one_letter_code
_entity_poly.pdbx_strand_id
1 'polypeptide(L)'
;MKRLFALLGLALGLALAQAPAYPENTLGLGYAPDRGFYLQGSALLPFSPLGLDTGLDAQVLLSQSPEAYALLKANLFPGLVVEGLFASVGLGLDLRYPFGAHLGPLASLELPGGALSLGLGLGYQAGAGLHLAWGAGFRLYLEPLALEVSASDRYPFLLSLLYLW
;
A
#
# COMPACT_ATOMS: atom_id res chain seq x y z
N MET A 1 -14.70 26.36 12.86
CA MET A 1 -15.19 25.03 13.29
C MET A 1 -15.37 24.06 12.12
N LYS A 2 -16.43 24.09 11.29
CA LYS A 2 -16.68 23.08 10.24
C LYS A 2 -15.48 22.77 9.31
N ARG A 3 -14.72 23.80 8.88
CA ARG A 3 -13.51 23.64 8.05
C ARG A 3 -12.34 22.96 8.78
N LEU A 4 -12.24 23.06 10.10
CA LEU A 4 -11.21 22.39 10.89
C LEU A 4 -11.52 20.88 11.01
N PHE A 5 -12.79 20.51 11.22
CA PHE A 5 -13.18 19.09 11.18
C PHE A 5 -13.06 18.49 9.77
N ALA A 6 -13.29 19.28 8.72
CA ALA A 6 -12.99 18.84 7.36
C ALA A 6 -11.48 18.66 7.13
N LEU A 7 -10.62 19.59 7.58
CA LEU A 7 -9.16 19.46 7.47
C LEU A 7 -8.58 18.35 8.36
N LEU A 8 -9.13 18.11 9.55
CA LEU A 8 -8.76 16.99 10.43
C LEU A 8 -9.27 15.66 9.86
N GLY A 9 -10.48 15.62 9.30
CA GLY A 9 -10.99 14.44 8.59
C GLY A 9 -10.23 14.15 7.31
N LEU A 10 -9.75 15.18 6.60
CA LEU A 10 -8.84 15.04 5.47
C LEU A 10 -7.46 14.55 5.94
N ALA A 11 -6.91 15.12 7.01
CA ALA A 11 -5.62 14.69 7.58
C ALA A 11 -5.65 13.26 8.14
N LEU A 12 -6.77 12.84 8.77
CA LEU A 12 -7.04 11.45 9.13
C LEU A 12 -7.16 10.57 7.88
N GLY A 13 -7.92 11.00 6.86
CA GLY A 13 -8.06 10.26 5.60
C GLY A 13 -6.75 10.13 4.81
N LEU A 14 -5.82 11.07 4.96
CA LEU A 14 -4.51 11.10 4.29
C LEU A 14 -3.43 10.29 5.02
N ALA A 15 -3.70 9.72 6.20
CA ALA A 15 -2.68 9.11 7.08
C ALA A 15 -2.78 7.59 7.27
N LEU A 16 -3.80 6.92 6.73
CA LEU A 16 -4.14 5.54 7.12
C LEU A 16 -3.76 4.53 6.01
N ALA A 17 -2.49 4.04 5.99
CA ALA A 17 -1.55 4.26 4.85
C ALA A 17 -0.84 3.14 3.93
N GLN A 18 -1.19 1.85 3.80
CA GLN A 18 -1.12 0.91 2.60
C GLN A 18 -0.36 -0.43 2.74
N ALA A 19 -1.08 -1.54 3.03
CA ALA A 19 -0.64 -2.94 3.13
C ALA A 19 0.58 -3.18 4.06
N PRO A 20 0.53 -4.10 5.05
CA PRO A 20 1.61 -4.25 6.02
C PRO A 20 2.99 -4.36 5.34
N ALA A 21 4.00 -3.72 5.94
CA ALA A 21 5.38 -3.90 5.48
C ALA A 21 5.89 -5.31 5.85
N TYR A 22 5.18 -6.02 6.73
CA TYR A 22 5.14 -7.47 6.76
C TYR A 22 4.48 -8.05 5.49
N PRO A 23 5.17 -8.89 4.70
CA PRO A 23 4.57 -9.50 3.52
C PRO A 23 3.54 -10.59 3.91
N GLU A 24 2.25 -10.27 3.73
CA GLU A 24 1.15 -11.23 3.79
C GLU A 24 0.82 -11.73 2.39
N ASN A 25 0.36 -12.98 2.23
CA ASN A 25 -0.19 -13.40 0.94
C ASN A 25 -1.66 -13.00 0.85
N THR A 26 -2.00 -12.23 -0.18
CA THR A 26 -3.38 -11.80 -0.40
C THR A 26 -3.76 -11.84 -1.87
N LEU A 27 -5.07 -11.95 -2.13
CA LEU A 27 -5.66 -11.85 -3.46
C LEU A 27 -7.07 -11.31 -3.30
N GLY A 28 -7.47 -10.40 -4.18
CA GLY A 28 -8.82 -9.88 -4.15
C GLY A 28 -9.08 -8.78 -5.15
N LEU A 29 -10.18 -8.09 -4.93
CA LEU A 29 -10.70 -7.06 -5.82
C LEU A 29 -10.82 -5.74 -5.09
N GLY A 30 -10.32 -4.69 -5.74
CA GLY A 30 -10.52 -3.30 -5.35
C GLY A 30 -11.53 -2.59 -6.25
N TYR A 31 -12.21 -1.58 -5.71
CA TYR A 31 -13.07 -0.68 -6.47
C TYR A 31 -12.77 0.78 -6.12
N ALA A 32 -12.37 1.56 -7.13
CA ALA A 32 -12.15 3.00 -7.04
C ALA A 32 -13.26 3.71 -7.84
N PRO A 33 -14.04 4.64 -7.23
CA PRO A 33 -15.16 5.29 -7.89
C PRO A 33 -14.82 6.05 -9.18
N ASP A 34 -13.58 6.52 -9.32
CA ASP A 34 -13.06 7.31 -10.43
C ASP A 34 -12.34 6.48 -11.52
N ARG A 35 -11.88 5.27 -11.19
CA ARG A 35 -11.11 4.39 -12.10
C ARG A 35 -11.82 3.09 -12.48
N GLY A 36 -12.61 2.51 -11.58
CA GLY A 36 -13.26 1.21 -11.74
C GLY A 36 -12.63 0.11 -10.87
N PHE A 37 -12.67 -1.13 -11.37
CA PHE A 37 -12.21 -2.31 -10.62
C PHE A 37 -10.72 -2.57 -10.80
N TYR A 38 -10.08 -3.04 -9.73
CA TYR A 38 -8.71 -3.51 -9.71
C TYR A 38 -8.67 -4.98 -9.30
N LEU A 39 -7.83 -5.77 -9.95
CA LEU A 39 -7.34 -7.03 -9.38
C LEU A 39 -6.07 -6.71 -8.60
N GLN A 40 -5.98 -7.14 -7.34
CA GLN A 40 -4.78 -6.96 -6.53
C GLN A 40 -4.41 -8.20 -5.74
N GLY A 41 -3.15 -8.34 -5.41
CA GLY A 41 -2.65 -9.37 -4.50
C GLY A 41 -1.27 -9.04 -3.97
N SER A 42 -0.86 -9.76 -2.94
CA SER A 42 0.45 -9.66 -2.33
C SER A 42 1.02 -11.06 -2.07
N ALA A 43 2.34 -11.16 -1.96
CA ALA A 43 3.00 -12.40 -1.56
C ALA A 43 4.29 -12.13 -0.80
N LEU A 44 4.60 -12.98 0.19
CA LEU A 44 5.96 -13.14 0.70
C LEU A 44 6.81 -13.79 -0.40
N LEU A 45 7.98 -13.22 -0.67
CA LEU A 45 8.90 -13.76 -1.65
C LEU A 45 9.84 -14.79 -0.98
N PRO A 46 10.14 -15.93 -1.63
CA PRO A 46 10.92 -17.02 -1.03
C PRO A 46 12.43 -16.72 -0.95
N PHE A 47 12.85 -15.46 -1.11
CA PHE A 47 14.25 -15.05 -0.99
C PHE A 47 14.39 -14.02 0.13
N SER A 48 15.37 -14.25 1.01
CA SER A 48 15.65 -13.39 2.16
C SER A 48 17.10 -12.88 2.05
N PRO A 49 17.35 -11.82 1.28
CA PRO A 49 18.69 -11.27 1.11
C PRO A 49 19.14 -10.68 2.44
N LEU A 50 20.31 -11.08 2.92
CA LEU A 50 20.86 -10.63 4.23
C LEU A 50 19.93 -10.93 5.44
N GLY A 51 18.99 -11.87 5.31
CA GLY A 51 18.01 -12.19 6.36
C GLY A 51 16.83 -11.20 6.44
N LEU A 52 16.62 -10.36 5.43
CA LEU A 52 15.48 -9.44 5.35
C LEU A 52 14.24 -10.15 4.80
N ASP A 53 13.07 -9.88 5.36
CA ASP A 53 11.80 -10.31 4.77
C ASP A 53 11.51 -9.48 3.51
N THR A 54 11.14 -10.13 2.41
CA THR A 54 10.82 -9.44 1.15
C THR A 54 9.46 -9.83 0.60
N GLY A 55 8.80 -8.88 -0.06
CA GLY A 55 7.43 -9.04 -0.54
C GLY A 55 7.22 -8.45 -1.92
N LEU A 56 6.14 -8.87 -2.57
CA LEU A 56 5.63 -8.26 -3.79
C LEU A 56 4.16 -7.95 -3.61
N ASP A 57 3.78 -6.69 -3.74
CA ASP A 57 2.38 -6.30 -3.95
C ASP A 57 2.18 -6.01 -5.44
N ALA A 58 1.12 -6.54 -6.04
CA ALA A 58 0.79 -6.36 -7.45
C ALA A 58 -0.66 -5.92 -7.62
N GLN A 59 -0.91 -5.02 -8.57
CA GLN A 59 -2.25 -4.48 -8.84
C GLN A 59 -2.42 -4.15 -10.33
N VAL A 60 -3.58 -4.49 -10.89
CA VAL A 60 -3.94 -4.23 -12.30
C VAL A 60 -5.33 -3.62 -12.38
N LEU A 61 -5.47 -2.49 -13.08
CA LEU A 61 -6.74 -1.85 -13.40
C LEU A 61 -7.47 -2.65 -14.49
N LEU A 62 -8.68 -3.10 -14.20
CA LEU A 62 -9.55 -3.84 -15.10
C LEU A 62 -10.34 -2.86 -15.99
N SER A 63 -9.65 -2.24 -16.95
CA SER A 63 -10.24 -1.30 -17.91
C SER A 63 -9.74 -1.54 -19.35
N GLN A 64 -10.27 -0.80 -20.32
CA GLN A 64 -9.79 -0.81 -21.72
C GLN A 64 -8.37 -0.24 -21.88
N SER A 65 -7.89 0.54 -20.91
CA SER A 65 -6.54 1.09 -20.84
C SER A 65 -5.87 0.56 -19.55
N PRO A 66 -5.29 -0.64 -19.58
CA PRO A 66 -4.78 -1.28 -18.38
C PRO A 66 -3.59 -0.51 -17.79
N GLU A 67 -3.73 -0.09 -16.54
CA GLU A 67 -2.63 0.37 -15.69
C GLU A 67 -2.22 -0.82 -14.80
N ALA A 68 -0.92 -1.05 -14.64
CA ALA A 68 -0.40 -2.11 -13.79
C ALA A 68 0.71 -1.58 -12.89
N TYR A 69 0.84 -2.18 -11.71
CA TYR A 69 1.74 -1.78 -10.64
C TYR A 69 2.31 -3.01 -9.95
N ALA A 70 3.59 -2.93 -9.58
CA ALA A 70 4.29 -3.90 -8.77
C ALA A 70 5.17 -3.15 -7.75
N LEU A 71 4.98 -3.42 -6.46
CA LEU A 71 5.83 -2.91 -5.38
C LEU A 71 6.64 -4.05 -4.79
N LEU A 72 7.94 -4.01 -5.03
CA LEU A 72 8.92 -4.89 -4.40
C LEU A 72 9.28 -4.29 -3.03
N LYS A 73 9.03 -5.04 -1.95
CA LYS A 73 9.24 -4.62 -0.57
C LYS A 73 10.44 -5.34 0.03
N ALA A 74 11.27 -4.61 0.79
CA ALA A 74 12.28 -5.18 1.68
C ALA A 74 12.08 -4.60 3.08
N ASN A 75 11.70 -5.43 4.04
CA ASN A 75 11.47 -5.02 5.43
C ASN A 75 12.82 -4.95 6.15
N LEU A 76 13.23 -3.74 6.54
CA LEU A 76 14.55 -3.49 7.15
C LEU A 76 14.52 -3.61 8.67
N PHE A 77 13.37 -3.33 9.28
CA PHE A 77 13.17 -3.32 10.73
C PHE A 77 11.84 -4.00 11.09
N PRO A 78 11.75 -5.34 11.01
CA PRO A 78 10.49 -6.09 11.20
C PRO A 78 9.95 -6.13 12.63
N GLY A 79 10.61 -5.52 13.62
CA GLY A 79 10.26 -5.66 15.04
C GLY A 79 10.36 -4.37 15.84
N LEU A 80 9.96 -3.23 15.27
CA LEU A 80 9.87 -1.98 16.02
C LEU A 80 8.64 -2.02 16.94
N VAL A 81 8.69 -1.29 18.06
CA VAL A 81 7.54 -1.12 18.96
C VAL A 81 7.35 0.37 19.23
N VAL A 82 6.15 0.87 19.00
CA VAL A 82 5.77 2.28 19.19
C VAL A 82 4.52 2.31 20.06
N GLU A 83 4.60 2.93 21.24
CA GLU A 83 3.48 2.98 22.22
C GLU A 83 2.85 1.60 22.53
N GLY A 84 3.64 0.53 22.49
CA GLY A 84 3.20 -0.85 22.73
C GLY A 84 2.60 -1.57 21.50
N LEU A 85 2.56 -0.92 20.34
CA LEU A 85 2.11 -1.49 19.07
C LEU A 85 3.31 -1.93 18.23
N PHE A 86 3.22 -3.07 17.53
CA PHE A 86 4.24 -3.50 16.59
C PHE A 86 4.27 -2.60 15.35
N ALA A 87 5.47 -2.30 14.89
CA ALA A 87 5.71 -1.49 13.71
C ALA A 87 6.86 -2.08 12.89
N SER A 88 6.89 -1.75 11.61
CA SER A 88 8.02 -2.08 10.76
C SER A 88 8.33 -0.97 9.76
N VAL A 89 9.59 -0.91 9.33
CA VAL A 89 10.08 0.08 8.35
C VAL A 89 10.90 -0.65 7.30
N GLY A 90 10.67 -0.33 6.03
CA GLY A 90 11.27 -0.98 4.89
C GLY A 90 11.60 -0.02 3.75
N LEU A 91 12.05 -0.59 2.63
CA LEU A 91 12.20 0.09 1.36
C LEU A 91 11.28 -0.55 0.32
N GLY A 92 10.75 0.30 -0.57
CA GLY A 92 9.86 -0.07 -1.64
C GLY A 92 10.39 0.38 -3.00
N LEU A 93 10.42 -0.53 -3.97
CA LEU A 93 10.58 -0.22 -5.39
C LEU A 93 9.23 -0.40 -6.10
N ASP A 94 8.58 0.72 -6.36
CA ASP A 94 7.30 0.85 -7.09
C ASP A 94 7.59 0.92 -8.60
N LEU A 95 7.13 -0.08 -9.35
CA LEU A 95 7.22 -0.19 -10.80
C LEU A 95 5.83 -0.08 -11.41
N ARG A 96 5.70 0.71 -12.49
CA ARG A 96 4.41 1.05 -13.10
C ARG A 96 4.41 0.88 -14.62
N TYR A 97 3.29 0.38 -15.13
CA TYR A 97 2.94 0.38 -16.55
C TYR A 97 1.96 1.53 -16.84
N PRO A 98 2.12 2.33 -17.91
CA PRO A 98 2.99 2.10 -19.08
C PRO A 98 4.50 2.27 -18.84
N PHE A 99 4.94 3.26 -18.05
CA PHE A 99 6.31 3.34 -17.55
C PHE A 99 6.42 4.28 -16.35
N GLY A 100 6.86 3.75 -15.21
CA GLY A 100 7.27 4.51 -14.04
C GLY A 100 8.08 3.66 -13.06
N ALA A 101 8.96 4.29 -12.30
CA ALA A 101 9.79 3.66 -11.29
C ALA A 101 10.07 4.64 -10.15
N HIS A 102 9.75 4.24 -8.91
CA HIS A 102 9.94 5.06 -7.70
C HIS A 102 10.58 4.24 -6.59
N LEU A 103 11.53 4.83 -5.87
CA LEU A 103 12.21 4.22 -4.73
C LEU A 103 11.96 5.07 -3.48
N GLY A 104 11.65 4.45 -2.35
CA GLY A 104 11.55 5.17 -1.09
C GLY A 104 11.12 4.31 0.10
N PRO A 105 10.85 4.94 1.25
CA PRO A 105 10.54 4.25 2.48
C PRO A 105 9.11 3.71 2.50
N LEU A 106 8.96 2.56 3.15
CA LEU A 106 7.70 1.96 3.57
C LEU A 106 7.68 1.92 5.09
N ALA A 107 6.51 2.03 5.69
CA ALA A 107 6.31 1.80 7.12
C ALA A 107 5.00 1.05 7.36
N SER A 108 4.90 0.28 8.45
CA SER A 108 3.62 -0.20 8.96
C SER A 108 3.52 -0.18 10.49
N LEU A 109 2.30 -0.15 10.98
CA LEU A 109 1.92 -0.13 12.38
C LEU A 109 0.71 -1.07 12.54
N GLU A 110 0.89 -2.15 13.28
CA GLU A 110 -0.18 -3.06 13.65
C GLU A 110 -1.09 -2.40 14.67
N LEU A 111 -2.40 -2.56 14.48
CA LEU A 111 -3.46 -2.11 15.37
C LEU A 111 -4.24 -3.34 15.87
N PRO A 112 -4.96 -3.23 17.00
CA PRO A 112 -5.90 -4.28 17.40
C PRO A 112 -6.91 -4.60 16.28
N GLY A 113 -6.78 -5.77 15.66
CA GLY A 113 -7.62 -6.24 14.56
C GLY A 113 -7.33 -5.63 13.17
N GLY A 114 -6.20 -4.94 12.98
CA GLY A 114 -5.89 -4.31 11.69
C GLY A 114 -4.44 -3.88 11.52
N ALA A 115 -4.14 -3.25 10.39
CA ALA A 115 -2.84 -2.65 10.13
C ALA A 115 -2.98 -1.32 9.39
N LEU A 116 -2.18 -0.35 9.82
CA LEU A 116 -1.84 0.84 9.05
C LEU A 116 -0.51 0.62 8.36
N SER A 117 -0.31 1.27 7.23
CA SER A 117 1.02 1.38 6.64
C SER A 117 1.30 2.82 6.22
N LEU A 118 2.34 3.11 5.46
CA LEU A 118 2.64 4.36 4.74
C LEU A 118 3.67 4.03 3.65
N GLY A 119 3.51 4.57 2.44
CA GLY A 119 4.52 4.46 1.38
C GLY A 119 4.83 5.80 0.72
N LEU A 120 6.12 6.12 0.57
CA LEU A 120 6.62 7.25 -0.21
C LEU A 120 7.67 6.76 -1.21
N GLY A 121 7.69 7.34 -2.41
CA GLY A 121 8.67 7.02 -3.44
C GLY A 121 9.06 8.22 -4.29
N LEU A 122 10.35 8.47 -4.45
CA LEU A 122 10.85 9.44 -5.43
C LEU A 122 11.37 8.70 -6.66
N GLY A 123 11.07 9.23 -7.84
CA GLY A 123 11.50 8.61 -9.08
C GLY A 123 10.92 9.27 -10.31
N TYR A 124 10.63 8.46 -11.33
CA TYR A 124 10.22 8.93 -12.64
C TYR A 124 8.91 8.29 -13.07
N GLN A 125 8.03 9.08 -13.69
CA GLN A 125 6.79 8.64 -14.31
C GLN A 125 6.69 9.19 -15.73
N ALA A 126 6.48 8.33 -16.73
CA ALA A 126 6.31 8.77 -18.12
C ALA A 126 5.13 9.76 -18.23
N GLY A 127 5.35 10.84 -19.00
CA GLY A 127 4.41 11.95 -19.15
C GLY A 127 4.45 13.00 -18.02
N ALA A 128 4.90 12.64 -16.82
CA ALA A 128 5.00 13.57 -15.67
C ALA A 128 6.45 14.01 -15.35
N GLY A 129 7.46 13.19 -15.68
CA GLY A 129 8.85 13.47 -15.38
C GLY A 129 9.25 13.00 -13.98
N LEU A 130 9.98 13.84 -13.24
CA LEU A 130 10.28 13.59 -11.81
C LEU A 130 8.96 13.57 -11.03
N HIS A 131 8.72 12.50 -10.27
CA HIS A 131 7.46 12.24 -9.63
C HIS A 131 7.64 11.77 -8.18
N LEU A 132 6.76 12.26 -7.30
CA LEU A 132 6.64 11.83 -5.91
C LEU A 132 5.43 10.90 -5.81
N ALA A 133 5.68 9.61 -5.84
CA ALA A 133 4.71 8.58 -5.52
C ALA A 133 4.40 8.62 -4.02
N TRP A 134 3.13 8.44 -3.67
CA TRP A 134 2.68 8.22 -2.31
C TRP A 134 1.51 7.22 -2.34
N GLY A 135 1.60 6.18 -1.52
CA GLY A 135 0.67 5.05 -1.52
C GLY A 135 0.09 4.84 -0.13
N ALA A 136 -1.24 4.66 -0.01
CA ALA A 136 -1.93 4.95 1.24
C ALA A 136 -3.27 4.21 1.61
N GLY A 137 -3.31 3.05 2.33
CA GLY A 137 -4.51 2.41 2.93
C GLY A 137 -4.50 1.66 4.31
N PHE A 138 -5.67 1.51 4.94
CA PHE A 138 -5.87 0.76 6.20
C PHE A 138 -6.51 -0.60 5.94
N ARG A 139 -5.99 -1.65 6.60
CA ARG A 139 -6.50 -3.03 6.51
C ARG A 139 -7.16 -3.44 7.84
N LEU A 140 -8.40 -3.92 7.77
CA LEU A 140 -9.14 -4.54 8.87
C LEU A 140 -9.19 -6.05 8.63
N TYR A 141 -8.70 -6.84 9.58
CA TYR A 141 -8.70 -8.30 9.49
C TYR A 141 -10.04 -8.88 9.96
N LEU A 142 -10.59 -9.79 9.15
CA LEU A 142 -11.89 -10.45 9.30
C LEU A 142 -11.75 -11.94 8.93
N GLU A 143 -10.68 -12.58 9.41
CA GLU A 143 -10.17 -13.92 9.05
C GLU A 143 -11.21 -14.91 8.44
N PRO A 144 -10.96 -15.47 7.23
CA PRO A 144 -9.76 -15.35 6.38
C PRO A 144 -9.82 -14.15 5.41
N LEU A 145 -10.74 -13.21 5.63
CA LEU A 145 -10.89 -12.03 4.77
C LEU A 145 -10.22 -10.80 5.39
N ALA A 146 -9.93 -9.80 4.58
CA ALA A 146 -9.66 -8.44 5.03
C ALA A 146 -10.40 -7.42 4.19
N LEU A 147 -10.85 -6.34 4.84
CA LEU A 147 -11.30 -5.14 4.15
C LEU A 147 -10.16 -4.12 4.17
N GLU A 148 -9.83 -3.57 3.02
CA GLU A 148 -8.78 -2.56 2.88
C GLU A 148 -9.36 -1.29 2.23
N VAL A 149 -9.10 -0.13 2.83
CA VAL A 149 -9.46 1.18 2.29
C VAL A 149 -8.19 1.92 1.97
N SER A 150 -7.97 2.35 0.73
CA SER A 150 -6.75 3.06 0.34
C SER A 150 -6.98 4.25 -0.58
N ALA A 151 -5.97 5.10 -0.69
CA ALA A 151 -5.75 6.23 -1.57
C ALA A 151 -4.28 6.15 -2.04
N SER A 152 -3.93 6.91 -3.06
CA SER A 152 -2.56 7.08 -3.54
C SER A 152 -2.50 8.23 -4.54
N ASP A 153 -1.31 8.53 -5.05
CA ASP A 153 -1.15 9.36 -6.24
C ASP A 153 -1.87 8.80 -7.50
N ARG A 154 -2.25 7.51 -7.50
CA ARG A 154 -2.92 6.81 -8.62
C ARG A 154 -4.45 6.84 -8.55
N TYR A 155 -5.02 6.93 -7.35
CA TYR A 155 -6.47 6.96 -7.08
C TYR A 155 -6.76 7.66 -5.74
N PRO A 156 -7.77 8.53 -5.63
CA PRO A 156 -8.09 9.22 -4.38
C PRO A 156 -8.76 8.29 -3.34
N PHE A 157 -9.37 7.19 -3.79
CA PHE A 157 -10.03 6.20 -2.94
C PHE A 157 -10.18 4.86 -3.68
N LEU A 158 -9.94 3.75 -2.96
CA LEU A 158 -10.06 2.37 -3.39
C LEU A 158 -10.52 1.53 -2.19
N LEU A 159 -11.68 0.88 -2.30
CA LEU A 159 -12.14 -0.11 -1.32
C LEU A 159 -11.87 -1.51 -1.87
N SER A 160 -11.11 -2.32 -1.13
CA SER A 160 -10.73 -3.68 -1.53
C SER A 160 -11.21 -4.72 -0.53
N LEU A 161 -11.66 -5.86 -1.08
CA LEU A 161 -11.92 -7.09 -0.34
C LEU A 161 -10.84 -8.10 -0.71
N LEU A 162 -10.12 -8.59 0.29
CA LEU A 162 -8.96 -9.48 0.15
C LEU A 162 -9.22 -10.80 0.86
N TYR A 163 -8.73 -11.88 0.27
CA TYR A 163 -8.56 -13.19 0.91
C TYR A 163 -7.10 -13.35 1.35
N LEU A 164 -6.88 -13.89 2.55
CA LEU A 164 -5.58 -14.08 3.21
C LEU A 164 -5.20 -15.57 3.23
N TRP A 165 -3.92 -15.92 3.02
CA TRP A 165 -3.42 -17.31 3.18
C TRP A 165 -1.91 -17.42 3.47
#